data_AF-A0A239MFH9-F1
#
_entry.id   AF-A0A239MFH9-F1
#
_cell.length_a   1.000
_cell.length_b   1.000
_cell.length_c   1.000
_cell.angle_alpha   90.00
_cell.angle_beta   90.00
_cell.angle_gamma   90.00
#
_symmetry.space_group_name_H-M   'P 1'
#
loop_
_entity.id
_entity.type
_entity.pdbx_description
1 polymer ?
#
loop_
_entity_poly.entity_id
_entity_poly.type
_entity_poly.pdbx_seq_one_letter_code
_entity_poly.pdbx_strand_id
1 'polypeptide(L)'
;MAYEFLGPEPIYRQIAGILRSRIADGTYRPGYAIPSTSALCEEFGVTHRTVRAATAILVDEGLLVGAVGRGMFVARPEDRPAAGDEQE
;
A
#
# COMPACT_ATOMS: atom_id res chain seq x y z
N MET A 1 -14.25 -9.03 -9.36
CA MET A 1 -15.35 -8.90 -8.39
C MET A 1 -15.15 -7.58 -7.69
N ALA A 2 -16.12 -6.66 -7.70
CA ALA A 2 -15.98 -5.39 -6.99
C ALA A 2 -16.00 -5.68 -5.48
N TYR A 3 -15.06 -5.13 -4.73
CA TYR A 3 -15.09 -5.23 -3.28
C TYR A 3 -16.28 -4.39 -2.75
N GLU A 4 -17.12 -4.97 -1.91
CA GLU A 4 -18.18 -4.22 -1.22
C GLU A 4 -17.59 -3.45 -0.05
N PHE A 5 -17.23 -2.19 -0.30
CA PHE A 5 -16.76 -1.25 0.72
C PHE A 5 -17.94 -0.66 1.50
N LEU A 6 -18.48 -1.42 2.45
CA LEU A 6 -19.67 -1.06 3.23
C LEU A 6 -19.35 -0.32 4.54
N GLY A 7 -18.06 -0.06 4.83
CA GLY A 7 -17.63 0.60 6.06
C GLY A 7 -17.86 2.13 6.08
N PRO A 8 -17.97 2.74 7.26
CA PRO A 8 -18.07 4.21 7.43
C PRO A 8 -16.75 4.93 7.08
N GLU A 9 -15.64 4.18 7.02
CA GLU A 9 -14.36 4.71 6.58
C GLU A 9 -14.30 4.88 5.06
N PRO A 10 -13.54 5.86 4.56
CA PRO A 10 -13.43 6.07 3.12
C PRO A 10 -12.76 4.87 2.42
N ILE A 11 -13.21 4.58 1.20
CA ILE A 11 -12.79 3.39 0.42
C ILE A 11 -11.27 3.24 0.35
N TYR A 12 -10.54 4.35 0.14
CA TYR A 12 -9.08 4.31 0.05
C TYR A 12 -8.41 3.83 1.34
N ARG A 13 -8.98 4.11 2.52
CA ARG A 13 -8.47 3.58 3.80
C ARG A 13 -8.75 2.10 3.95
N GLN A 14 -9.93 1.65 3.53
CA GLN A 14 -10.27 0.22 3.54
C GLN A 14 -9.29 -0.58 2.66
N ILE A 15 -8.98 -0.09 1.45
CA ILE A 15 -7.98 -0.70 0.56
C ILE A 15 -6.59 -0.70 1.19
N ALA A 16 -6.18 0.42 1.81
CA ALA A 16 -4.89 0.48 2.51
C ALA A 16 -4.81 -0.56 3.63
N GLY A 17 -5.86 -0.74 4.43
CA GLY A 17 -5.93 -1.76 5.47
C GLY A 17 -5.83 -3.20 4.93
N ILE A 18 -6.48 -3.48 3.80
CA ILE A 18 -6.39 -4.79 3.13
C ILE A 18 -4.95 -5.05 2.65
N LEU A 19 -4.36 -4.08 1.95
CA LEU A 19 -2.98 -4.19 1.45
C LEU A 19 -1.98 -4.34 2.61
N ARG A 20 -2.15 -3.57 3.68
CA ARG A 20 -1.35 -3.68 4.91
C ARG A 20 -1.43 -5.07 5.52
N SER A 21 -2.64 -5.64 5.61
CA SER A 21 -2.83 -7.00 6.13
C SER A 21 -2.15 -8.03 5.24
N ARG A 22 -2.24 -7.90 3.90
CA ARG A 22 -1.54 -8.77 2.95
C ARG A 22 -0.02 -8.67 3.07
N ILE A 23 0.52 -7.49 3.33
CA ILE A 23 1.95 -7.29 3.60
C ILE A 23 2.33 -7.97 4.93
N ALA A 24 1.53 -7.76 5.98
CA ALA A 24 1.77 -8.32 7.31
C ALA A 24 1.67 -9.85 7.36
N ASP A 25 0.75 -10.44 6.60
CA ASP A 25 0.55 -11.89 6.47
C ASP A 25 1.63 -12.54 5.57
N GLY A 26 2.43 -11.74 4.86
CA GLY A 26 3.50 -12.22 3.98
C GLY A 26 3.03 -12.57 2.55
N THR A 27 1.79 -12.24 2.19
CA THR A 27 1.30 -12.34 0.80
C THR A 27 2.17 -11.48 -0.13
N TYR A 28 2.50 -10.26 0.29
CA TYR A 28 3.47 -9.42 -0.39
C TYR A 28 4.74 -9.30 0.43
N ARG A 29 5.81 -9.90 -0.08
CA ARG A 29 7.11 -9.90 0.59
C ARG A 29 7.76 -8.51 0.54
N PRO A 30 8.47 -8.08 1.59
CA PRO A 30 9.25 -6.85 1.56
C PRO A 30 10.26 -6.87 0.40
N GLY A 31 10.28 -5.81 -0.40
CA GLY A 31 11.07 -5.70 -1.64
C GLY A 31 10.45 -6.32 -2.89
N TYR A 32 9.28 -6.95 -2.80
CA TYR A 32 8.54 -7.40 -3.99
C TYR A 32 7.70 -6.27 -4.59
N ALA A 33 7.56 -6.29 -5.91
CA ALA A 33 6.64 -5.42 -6.62
C ALA A 33 5.19 -5.80 -6.26
N ILE A 34 4.39 -4.81 -5.91
CA ILE A 34 2.94 -4.97 -5.79
C ILE A 34 2.28 -4.80 -7.17
N PRO A 35 1.02 -5.27 -7.33
CA PRO A 35 0.30 -5.04 -8.58
C PRO A 35 0.22 -3.55 -8.90
N SER A 36 0.30 -3.22 -10.20
CA SER A 36 0.19 -1.84 -10.69
C SER A 36 -1.15 -1.22 -10.29
N THR A 37 -1.21 0.11 -10.26
CA THR A 37 -2.42 0.87 -9.95
C THR A 37 -3.64 0.43 -10.77
N SER A 38 -3.44 0.10 -12.05
CA SER A 38 -4.48 -0.42 -12.94
C SER A 38 -4.95 -1.82 -12.53
N ALA A 39 -4.04 -2.73 -12.19
CA ALA A 39 -4.40 -4.07 -11.73
C ALA A 39 -5.14 -4.02 -10.39
N LEU A 40 -4.74 -3.13 -9.48
CA LEU A 40 -5.47 -2.89 -8.22
C LEU A 40 -6.85 -2.28 -8.50
N CYS A 41 -6.96 -1.36 -9.46
CA CYS A 41 -8.22 -0.78 -9.90
C CYS A 41 -9.19 -1.85 -10.42
N GLU A 42 -8.71 -2.79 -11.24
CA GLU A 42 -9.49 -3.92 -11.75
C GLU A 42 -9.83 -4.95 -10.67
N GLU A 43 -8.89 -5.25 -9.76
CA GLU A 43 -9.09 -6.19 -8.65
C GLU A 43 -10.15 -5.69 -7.66
N PHE A 44 -10.03 -4.44 -7.23
CA PHE A 44 -10.93 -3.84 -6.24
C PHE A 44 -12.19 -3.22 -6.86
N GLY A 45 -12.20 -2.97 -8.18
CA GLY A 45 -13.30 -2.29 -8.88
C GLY A 45 -13.40 -0.80 -8.53
N VAL A 46 -12.28 -0.13 -8.27
CA VAL A 46 -12.25 1.28 -7.80
C VAL A 46 -11.50 2.19 -8.76
N THR A 47 -11.63 3.51 -8.62
CA THR A 47 -10.91 4.44 -9.49
C THR A 47 -9.41 4.53 -9.19
N HIS A 48 -8.61 4.90 -10.20
CA HIS A 48 -7.17 5.21 -10.03
C HIS A 48 -6.90 6.23 -8.92
N ARG A 49 -7.79 7.21 -8.73
CA ARG A 49 -7.67 8.20 -7.64
C ARG A 49 -7.75 7.52 -6.27
N THR A 50 -8.67 6.57 -6.12
CA THR A 50 -8.87 5.81 -4.88
C THR A 50 -7.67 4.91 -4.59
N VAL A 51 -7.18 4.17 -5.59
CA VAL A 51 -5.98 3.32 -5.43
C VAL A 51 -4.77 4.17 -5.07
N ARG A 52 -4.58 5.31 -5.76
CA ARG A 52 -3.45 6.22 -5.49
C ARG A 52 -3.51 6.81 -4.08
N ALA A 53 -4.70 7.12 -3.57
CA ALA A 53 -4.87 7.56 -2.19
C ALA A 53 -4.56 6.44 -1.18
N ALA A 54 -4.98 5.20 -1.48
CA ALA A 54 -4.69 4.04 -0.63
C ALA A 54 -3.19 3.73 -0.59
N THR A 55 -2.52 3.69 -1.74
CA THR A 55 -1.08 3.45 -1.81
C THR A 55 -0.28 4.60 -1.23
N ALA A 56 -0.73 5.85 -1.36
CA ALA A 56 -0.08 6.99 -0.72
C ALA A 56 -0.03 6.86 0.80
N ILE A 57 -1.10 6.37 1.45
CA ILE A 57 -1.09 6.11 2.90
C ILE A 57 -0.04 5.07 3.26
N LEU A 58 0.02 3.97 2.51
CA LEU A 58 1.00 2.93 2.77
C LEU A 58 2.44 3.41 2.51
N VAL A 59 2.63 4.33 1.56
CA VAL A 59 3.92 4.99 1.33
C VAL A 59 4.28 5.89 2.51
N ASP A 60 3.31 6.65 3.02
CA ASP A 60 3.46 7.50 4.21
C ASP A 60 3.76 6.68 5.48
N GLU A 61 3.12 5.52 5.64
CA GLU A 61 3.41 4.55 6.72
C GLU A 61 4.76 3.83 6.55
N GLY A 62 5.47 4.02 5.43
CA GLY A 62 6.71 3.31 5.13
C GLY A 62 6.51 1.81 4.90
N LEU A 63 5.34 1.42 4.40
CA LEU A 63 4.98 0.04 4.00
C LEU A 63 5.12 -0.18 2.49
N LEU A 64 5.02 0.87 1.69
CA LEU A 64 5.24 0.84 0.24
C LEU A 64 6.27 1.89 -0.17
N VAL A 65 6.96 1.63 -1.28
CA VAL A 65 7.87 2.58 -1.92
C VAL A 65 7.50 2.69 -3.39
N GLY A 66 7.29 3.91 -3.87
CA GLY A 66 7.06 4.18 -5.28
C GLY A 66 8.38 4.30 -6.04
N ALA A 67 8.62 3.43 -7.03
CA ALA A 67 9.74 3.59 -7.94
C ALA A 67 9.28 4.19 -9.27
N VAL A 68 9.82 5.35 -9.61
CA VAL A 68 9.55 6.03 -10.88
C VAL A 68 9.88 5.10 -12.05
N GLY A 69 8.89 4.81 -12.89
CA GLY A 69 9.04 3.95 -14.08
C GLY A 69 9.01 2.43 -13.83
N ARG A 70 8.89 1.97 -12.58
CA ARG A 70 8.84 0.52 -12.26
C ARG A 70 7.63 0.06 -11.44
N GLY A 71 6.83 0.99 -10.90
CA GLY A 71 5.63 0.67 -10.12
C GLY A 71 5.85 0.85 -8.62
N MET A 72 5.03 0.20 -7.80
CA MET A 72 5.16 0.23 -6.34
C MET A 72 5.76 -1.09 -5.82
N PHE A 73 6.54 -0.98 -4.76
CA PHE A 73 7.21 -2.09 -4.09
C PHE A 73 6.86 -2.07 -2.60
N VAL A 74 6.83 -3.23 -1.96
CA VAL A 74 6.69 -3.29 -0.50
C VAL A 74 7.97 -2.79 0.14
N ALA A 75 7.86 -1.78 1.00
CA ALA A 75 8.97 -1.28 1.79
C ALA A 75 9.49 -2.39 2.70
N ARG A 76 10.80 -2.48 2.82
CA ARG A 76 11.39 -3.44 3.75
C ARG A 76 11.35 -2.85 5.17
N PRO A 77 11.21 -3.67 6.21
CA PRO A 77 11.29 -3.17 7.59
C PRO A 77 12.63 -2.48 7.90
N GLU A 78 13.71 -2.84 7.18
CA GLU A 78 15.02 -2.17 7.20
C GLU A 78 15.06 -0.79 6.51
N ASP A 79 14.08 -0.48 5.66
CA ASP A 79 13.97 0.79 4.90
C ASP A 79 13.15 1.84 5.65
N ARG A 80 12.48 1.45 6.76
CA ARG A 80 11.87 2.41 7.65
C ARG A 80 13.00 3.32 8.13
N PRO A 81 12.96 4.64 7.88
CA PRO A 81 13.89 5.53 8.54
C PRO A 81 13.73 5.23 10.01
N ALA A 82 14.79 4.77 10.65
CA ALA A 82 14.81 4.63 12.09
C ALA A 82 14.25 5.95 12.62
N ALA A 83 13.04 5.91 13.20
CA ALA A 83 12.68 6.92 14.16
C ALA A 83 13.87 6.93 15.10
N GLY A 84 14.59 8.05 15.15
CA GLY A 84 15.97 8.11 15.65
C GLY A 84 16.18 7.21 16.87
N ASP A 85 17.32 6.53 16.99
CA ASP A 85 18.56 7.27 17.18
C ASP A 85 18.26 8.66 17.76
N GLU A 86 17.71 8.69 18.97
CA GLU A 86 18.17 9.64 19.98
C GLU A 86 19.69 9.42 20.14
N GLN A 87 20.44 9.88 19.14
CA GLN A 87 21.83 10.26 19.29
C GLN A 87 21.81 11.72 19.73
N GLU A 88 21.63 11.96 21.03
CA GLU A 88 22.43 12.85 21.92
C GLU A 88 21.76 13.02 23.30
#